data_AF-A0A0C1GMM5-F1
#
_entry.id   AF-A0A0C1GMM5-F1
#
_cell.length_a   1.000
_cell.length_b   1.000
_cell.length_c   1.000
_cell.angle_alpha   90.00
_cell.angle_beta   90.00
_cell.angle_gamma   90.00
#
_symmetry.space_group_name_H-M   'P 1'
#
loop_
_entity.id
_entity.type
_entity.pdbx_description
1 polymer ?
#
loop_
_entity_poly.entity_id
_entity_poly.type
_entity_poly.pdbx_seq_one_letter_code
_entity_poly.pdbx_strand_id
1 'polypeptide(L)'
;MTRVSHNPGRVDWSGENPGIYLKRDPGQEQYDTLALFFRVALSPYGRGHAALVLGAPDQAQGWPQVPNLIMTDNQRLMRWIVDGWVAKMPTFIGKPGLQAMTWLDCSSVEKRPGDLKARYSETLRGSGVTVEMVWRDMGPPLPVEVTKENSATKAHEMYSVFLEAKAAEVRINGTALPGQVADRQFFGRTMSTAFLAFSETWVTPQEDALCR
;
A
#
# COMPACT_ATOMS: atom_id res chain seq x y z
N MET A 1 -27.29 -3.99 17.59
CA MET A 1 -26.13 -4.14 18.47
C MET A 1 -25.72 -2.75 18.94
N THR A 2 -25.50 -2.56 20.24
CA THR A 2 -25.05 -1.27 20.79
C THR A 2 -23.60 -1.06 20.39
N ARG A 3 -23.31 -0.06 19.57
CA ARG A 3 -21.94 0.27 19.16
C ARG A 3 -21.21 0.90 20.33
N VAL A 4 -20.14 0.27 20.80
CA VAL A 4 -19.24 0.89 21.78
C VAL A 4 -18.43 1.96 21.05
N SER A 5 -18.49 3.20 21.53
CA SER A 5 -17.91 4.36 20.83
C SER A 5 -16.38 4.48 20.93
N HIS A 6 -15.69 3.49 21.51
CA HIS A 6 -14.23 3.42 21.57
C HIS A 6 -13.75 1.98 21.37
N ASN A 7 -12.72 1.80 20.55
CA ASN A 7 -11.98 0.54 20.50
C ASN A 7 -10.91 0.56 21.61
N PRO A 8 -10.91 -0.40 22.55
CA PRO A 8 -9.94 -0.44 23.65
C PRO A 8 -8.58 -1.03 23.24
N GLY A 9 -8.43 -1.48 22.00
CA GLY A 9 -7.18 -2.00 21.44
C GLY A 9 -6.09 -0.93 21.29
N ARG A 10 -4.85 -1.39 21.10
CA ARG A 10 -3.69 -0.53 20.94
C ARG A 10 -3.47 -0.23 19.47
N VAL A 11 -3.42 1.05 19.10
CA VAL A 11 -3.01 1.48 17.76
C VAL A 11 -1.52 1.16 17.56
N ASP A 12 -1.19 0.34 16.56
CA ASP A 12 0.19 0.07 16.20
C ASP A 12 0.70 1.06 15.16
N TRP A 13 -0.12 1.41 14.15
CA TRP A 13 0.19 2.53 13.28
C TRP A 13 -1.05 3.12 12.62
N SER A 14 -0.94 4.38 12.19
CA SER A 14 -1.98 5.10 11.43
C SER A 14 -1.36 5.95 10.32
N GLY A 15 -2.01 6.01 9.16
CA GLY A 15 -1.53 6.77 8.01
C GLY A 15 -2.38 6.59 6.75
N GLU A 16 -1.73 6.61 5.60
CA GLU A 16 -2.31 6.30 4.29
C GLU A 16 -1.54 5.13 3.68
N ASN A 17 -2.28 4.22 3.01
CA ASN A 17 -1.71 3.08 2.27
C ASN A 17 -2.37 2.85 0.88
N PRO A 18 -2.36 3.84 -0.04
CA PRO A 18 -2.84 3.64 -1.40
C PRO A 18 -2.10 2.51 -2.14
N GLY A 19 -2.85 1.70 -2.88
CA GLY A 19 -2.33 0.58 -3.67
C GLY A 19 -2.61 0.71 -5.16
N ILE A 20 -1.69 0.21 -5.98
CA ILE A 20 -1.84 0.03 -7.43
C ILE A 20 -1.37 -1.38 -7.79
N TYR A 21 -2.29 -2.23 -8.23
CA TYR A 21 -1.94 -3.54 -8.79
C TYR A 21 -2.40 -3.61 -10.25
N LEU A 22 -1.46 -3.90 -11.14
CA LEU A 22 -1.68 -3.86 -12.58
C LEU A 22 -1.49 -5.25 -13.19
N LYS A 23 -2.28 -5.53 -14.22
CA LYS A 23 -2.19 -6.73 -15.05
C LYS A 23 -2.07 -6.34 -16.51
N ARG A 24 -1.21 -6.99 -17.28
CA ARG A 24 -1.20 -6.90 -18.75
C ARG A 24 -2.40 -7.60 -19.34
N ASP A 25 -2.70 -8.80 -18.81
CA ASP A 25 -3.89 -9.56 -19.16
C ASP A 25 -4.84 -9.62 -17.94
N PRO A 26 -6.02 -8.97 -17.99
CA PRO A 26 -7.01 -9.05 -16.90
C PRO A 26 -7.46 -10.48 -16.57
N GLY A 27 -7.38 -11.42 -17.53
CA GLY A 27 -7.76 -12.81 -17.36
C GLY A 27 -6.75 -13.66 -16.57
N GLN A 28 -5.51 -13.19 -16.41
CA GLN A 28 -4.50 -13.91 -15.66
C GLN A 28 -4.65 -13.65 -14.15
N GLU A 29 -4.23 -14.61 -13.31
CA GLU A 29 -4.26 -14.42 -11.85
C GLU A 29 -3.15 -13.48 -11.35
N GLN A 30 -1.99 -13.56 -11.98
CA GLN A 30 -0.76 -12.87 -11.58
C GLN A 30 -0.80 -11.37 -11.90
N TYR A 31 -0.11 -10.58 -11.08
CA TYR A 31 0.07 -9.14 -11.30
C TYR A 31 1.45 -8.88 -11.90
N ASP A 32 1.50 -8.02 -12.92
CA ASP A 32 2.75 -7.58 -13.54
C ASP A 32 3.43 -6.47 -12.74
N THR A 33 2.62 -5.61 -12.10
CA THR A 33 3.10 -4.53 -11.22
C THR A 33 2.30 -4.53 -9.93
N LEU A 34 3.00 -4.52 -8.80
CA LEU A 34 2.45 -4.26 -7.47
C LEU A 34 3.11 -3.02 -6.90
N ALA A 35 2.32 -2.06 -6.43
CA ALA A 35 2.87 -0.90 -5.74
C ALA A 35 1.99 -0.45 -4.58
N LEU A 36 2.64 0.01 -3.52
CA LEU A 36 2.03 0.63 -2.34
C LEU A 36 2.72 1.96 -2.07
N PHE A 37 1.93 2.98 -1.82
CA PHE A 37 2.41 4.22 -1.22
C PHE A 37 2.08 4.21 0.26
N PHE A 38 3.01 4.66 1.10
CA PHE A 38 2.78 4.88 2.52
C PHE A 38 2.99 6.35 2.87
N ARG A 39 2.05 6.90 3.64
CA ARG A 39 2.23 8.13 4.43
C ARG A 39 1.85 7.81 5.87
N VAL A 40 2.83 7.41 6.67
CA VAL A 40 2.61 7.02 8.06
C VAL A 40 2.63 8.27 8.94
N ALA A 41 1.54 8.52 9.63
CA ALA A 41 1.39 9.64 10.57
C ALA A 41 1.82 9.27 11.99
N LEU A 42 1.58 8.01 12.40
CA LEU A 42 1.84 7.51 13.75
C LEU A 42 2.38 6.09 13.70
N SER A 43 3.48 5.83 14.41
CA SER A 43 3.99 4.49 14.72
C SER A 43 5.01 4.56 15.87
N PRO A 44 5.43 3.42 16.45
CA PRO A 44 6.55 3.34 17.39
C PRO A 44 7.90 3.80 16.82
N TYR A 45 8.05 3.88 15.49
CA TYR A 45 9.26 4.30 14.81
C TYR A 45 9.16 5.70 14.19
N GLY A 46 8.16 6.47 14.63
CA GLY A 46 7.87 7.82 14.13
C GLY A 46 7.04 7.83 12.86
N ARG A 47 7.08 8.96 12.15
CA ARG A 47 6.41 9.16 10.87
C ARG A 47 7.34 8.84 9.70
N GLY A 48 6.78 8.66 8.52
CA GLY A 48 7.57 8.50 7.30
C GLY A 48 6.73 8.22 6.06
N HIS A 49 7.38 8.18 4.93
CA HIS A 49 6.79 7.91 3.63
C HIS A 49 7.51 6.76 2.93
N ALA A 50 6.81 6.07 2.06
CA ALA A 50 7.44 5.12 1.17
C ALA A 50 6.70 4.94 -0.14
N ALA A 51 7.43 4.56 -1.18
CA ALA A 51 6.87 3.89 -2.34
C ALA A 51 7.55 2.52 -2.45
N LEU A 52 6.78 1.46 -2.24
CA LEU A 52 7.18 0.08 -2.52
C LEU A 52 6.66 -0.25 -3.90
N VAL A 53 7.55 -0.66 -4.81
CA VAL A 53 7.21 -1.00 -6.20
C VAL A 53 7.86 -2.33 -6.56
N LEU A 54 7.05 -3.28 -6.99
CA LEU A 54 7.47 -4.53 -7.60
C LEU A 54 6.93 -4.56 -9.03
N GLY A 55 7.71 -4.09 -10.00
CA GLY A 55 7.37 -4.22 -11.44
C GLY A 55 7.88 -5.53 -12.05
N ALA A 56 8.48 -6.41 -11.25
CA ALA A 56 8.73 -7.81 -11.57
C ALA A 56 8.52 -8.69 -10.31
N PRO A 57 7.28 -8.80 -9.78
CA PRO A 57 7.02 -9.42 -8.47
C PRO A 57 7.55 -10.84 -8.31
N ASP A 58 7.59 -11.60 -9.41
CA ASP A 58 7.98 -13.01 -9.44
C ASP A 58 9.47 -13.24 -9.76
N GLN A 59 10.28 -12.17 -9.82
CA GLN A 59 11.73 -12.26 -9.98
C GLN A 59 12.45 -11.91 -8.67
N ALA A 60 13.35 -12.79 -8.21
CA ALA A 60 14.19 -12.58 -7.03
C ALA A 60 15.37 -11.62 -7.32
N GLN A 61 15.05 -10.41 -7.79
CA GLN A 61 16.02 -9.40 -8.17
C GLN A 61 15.50 -8.00 -7.83
N GLY A 62 16.41 -7.07 -7.56
CA GLY A 62 16.12 -5.68 -7.21
C GLY A 62 16.48 -4.68 -8.32
N TRP A 63 16.21 -3.41 -8.04
CA TRP A 63 16.67 -2.28 -8.84
C TRP A 63 18.21 -2.17 -8.83
N PRO A 64 18.88 -1.82 -9.96
CA PRO A 64 18.30 -1.38 -11.23
C PRO A 64 18.01 -2.48 -12.25
N GLN A 65 18.30 -3.74 -11.96
CA GLN A 65 18.15 -4.81 -12.95
C GLN A 65 16.69 -5.10 -13.27
N VAL A 66 15.81 -5.03 -12.26
CA VAL A 66 14.36 -5.04 -12.44
C VAL A 66 13.72 -3.97 -11.55
N PRO A 67 12.51 -3.48 -11.87
CA PRO A 67 11.82 -2.43 -11.10
C PRO A 67 11.23 -2.91 -9.76
N ASN A 68 12.01 -3.66 -8.98
CA ASN A 68 11.69 -4.06 -7.62
C ASN A 68 12.50 -3.22 -6.63
N LEU A 69 11.86 -2.25 -5.99
CA LEU A 69 12.47 -1.33 -5.05
C LEU A 69 11.49 -0.87 -3.98
N ILE A 70 12.04 -0.37 -2.87
CA ILE A 70 11.33 0.48 -1.94
C ILE A 70 12.15 1.75 -1.73
N MET A 71 11.51 2.91 -1.87
CA MET A 71 12.10 4.22 -1.57
C MET A 71 11.43 4.81 -0.34
N THR A 72 12.19 5.18 0.69
CA THR A 72 11.63 5.68 1.95
C THR A 72 12.54 6.67 2.67
N ASP A 73 11.95 7.63 3.39
CA ASP A 73 12.65 8.58 4.27
C ASP A 73 12.84 8.03 5.70
N ASN A 74 12.28 6.84 6.00
CA ASN A 74 12.38 6.19 7.30
C ASN A 74 12.50 4.67 7.12
N GLN A 75 13.73 4.19 6.86
CA GLN A 75 13.97 2.76 6.64
C GLN A 75 13.61 1.88 7.83
N ARG A 76 13.82 2.33 9.07
CA ARG A 76 13.51 1.55 10.27
C ARG A 76 12.01 1.26 10.37
N LEU A 77 11.20 2.30 10.18
CA LEU A 77 9.75 2.17 10.10
C LEU A 77 9.32 1.23 8.99
N MET A 78 9.84 1.42 7.78
CA MET A 78 9.35 0.66 6.63
C MET A 78 9.75 -0.80 6.65
N ARG A 79 10.91 -1.16 7.24
CA ARG A 79 11.25 -2.58 7.48
C ARG A 79 10.22 -3.23 8.39
N TRP A 80 9.88 -2.56 9.49
CA TRP A 80 8.84 -3.04 10.40
C TRP A 80 7.45 -3.14 9.74
N ILE A 81 7.06 -2.18 8.90
CA ILE A 81 5.79 -2.25 8.15
C ILE A 81 5.81 -3.40 7.13
N VAL A 82 6.92 -3.59 6.41
CA VAL A 82 7.04 -4.66 5.42
C VAL A 82 6.90 -6.03 6.08
N ASP A 83 7.61 -6.26 7.18
CA ASP A 83 7.56 -7.54 7.90
C ASP A 83 6.21 -7.76 8.59
N GLY A 84 5.67 -6.71 9.22
CA GLY A 84 4.47 -6.79 10.04
C GLY A 84 3.17 -6.87 9.25
N TRP A 85 3.12 -6.22 8.08
CA TRP A 85 1.90 -6.04 7.27
C TRP A 85 2.08 -6.47 5.82
N VAL A 86 2.98 -5.85 5.05
CA VAL A 86 3.05 -6.08 3.59
C VAL A 86 3.30 -7.54 3.26
N ALA A 87 4.26 -8.19 3.91
CA ALA A 87 4.59 -9.60 3.69
C ALA A 87 3.45 -10.58 4.05
N LYS A 88 2.42 -10.10 4.78
CA LYS A 88 1.24 -10.89 5.16
C LYS A 88 0.02 -10.58 4.27
N MET A 89 0.09 -9.60 3.39
CA MET A 89 -0.99 -9.32 2.46
C MET A 89 -1.05 -10.44 1.40
N PRO A 90 -2.23 -11.01 1.09
CA PRO A 90 -2.35 -12.12 0.13
C PRO A 90 -1.69 -11.85 -1.22
N THR A 91 -1.69 -10.60 -1.68
CA THR A 91 -1.08 -10.18 -2.95
C THR A 91 0.45 -10.22 -2.94
N PHE A 92 1.07 -10.15 -1.76
CA PHE A 92 2.53 -10.04 -1.56
C PHE A 92 3.16 -11.30 -0.94
N ILE A 93 2.36 -12.18 -0.33
CA ILE A 93 2.85 -13.46 0.22
C ILE A 93 3.59 -14.24 -0.87
N GLY A 94 4.80 -14.68 -0.54
CA GLY A 94 5.61 -15.54 -1.41
C GLY A 94 6.20 -14.83 -2.64
N LYS A 95 6.05 -13.51 -2.78
CA LYS A 95 6.65 -12.78 -3.91
C LYS A 95 8.16 -12.66 -3.74
N PRO A 96 8.98 -13.29 -4.60
CA PRO A 96 10.44 -13.21 -4.50
C PRO A 96 10.97 -11.78 -4.71
N GLY A 97 10.27 -10.96 -5.51
CA GLY A 97 10.61 -9.55 -5.69
C GLY A 97 10.53 -8.75 -4.39
N LEU A 98 9.63 -9.11 -3.46
CA LEU A 98 9.54 -8.44 -2.15
C LEU A 98 10.78 -8.70 -1.29
N GLN A 99 11.35 -9.90 -1.37
CA GLN A 99 12.54 -10.28 -0.60
C GLN A 99 13.82 -9.70 -1.20
N ALA A 100 13.87 -9.58 -2.53
CA ALA A 100 15.05 -9.13 -3.27
C ALA A 100 15.04 -7.63 -3.62
N MET A 101 13.97 -6.89 -3.30
CA MET A 101 13.83 -5.48 -3.66
C MET A 101 14.98 -4.62 -3.09
N THR A 102 15.40 -3.64 -3.87
CA THR A 102 16.45 -2.70 -3.44
C THR A 102 15.85 -1.63 -2.54
N TRP A 103 16.49 -1.38 -1.39
CA TRP A 103 16.13 -0.29 -0.47
C TRP A 103 16.84 1.00 -0.89
N LEU A 104 16.07 2.05 -1.13
CA LEU A 104 16.54 3.38 -1.54
C LEU A 104 16.14 4.43 -0.51
N ASP A 105 17.00 5.44 -0.33
CA ASP A 105 16.69 6.58 0.53
C ASP A 105 15.81 7.58 -0.22
N CYS A 106 14.78 8.09 0.44
CA CYS A 106 13.93 9.17 -0.05
C CYS A 106 14.41 10.51 0.50
N SER A 107 14.54 11.50 -0.37
CA SER A 107 14.91 12.87 -0.02
C SER A 107 13.75 13.86 -0.10
N SER A 108 12.71 13.56 -0.88
CA SER A 108 11.54 14.43 -1.03
C SER A 108 10.30 13.65 -1.44
N VAL A 109 9.15 14.08 -0.91
CA VAL A 109 7.82 13.58 -1.29
C VAL A 109 6.95 14.76 -1.68
N GLU A 110 6.39 14.72 -2.89
CA GLU A 110 5.52 15.75 -3.43
C GLU A 110 4.15 15.18 -3.77
N LYS A 111 3.12 15.76 -3.17
CA LYS A 111 1.73 15.54 -3.57
C LYS A 111 1.31 16.66 -4.49
N ARG A 112 0.84 16.33 -5.70
CA ARG A 112 0.30 17.34 -6.61
C ARG A 112 -1.09 17.78 -6.14
N PRO A 113 -1.35 19.08 -5.93
CA PRO A 113 -2.69 19.58 -5.65
C PRO A 113 -3.64 19.32 -6.83
N GLY A 114 -4.92 19.10 -6.56
CA GLY A 114 -5.93 18.90 -7.60
C GLY A 114 -7.26 18.42 -7.03
N ASP A 115 -8.22 18.20 -7.93
CA ASP A 115 -9.48 17.55 -7.60
C ASP A 115 -9.24 16.05 -7.37
N LEU A 116 -9.44 15.61 -6.12
CA LEU A 116 -9.32 14.22 -5.71
C LEU A 116 -10.18 13.28 -6.57
N LYS A 117 -11.35 13.73 -7.02
CA LYS A 117 -12.24 12.92 -7.86
C LYS A 117 -11.59 12.60 -9.21
N ALA A 118 -10.88 13.55 -9.78
CA ALA A 118 -10.22 13.38 -11.07
C ALA A 118 -8.86 12.68 -10.94
N ARG A 119 -8.03 13.10 -9.98
CA ARG A 119 -6.64 12.64 -9.89
C ARG A 119 -6.05 12.76 -8.48
N TYR A 120 -5.35 11.73 -8.05
CA TYR A 120 -4.44 11.76 -6.90
C TYR A 120 -3.06 11.29 -7.36
N SER A 121 -1.98 11.94 -6.88
CA SER A 121 -0.63 11.48 -7.18
C SER A 121 0.38 11.83 -6.11
N GLU A 122 1.35 10.93 -5.95
CA GLU A 122 2.49 11.09 -5.08
C GLU A 122 3.76 10.88 -5.90
N THR A 123 4.76 11.75 -5.69
CA THR A 123 6.07 11.66 -6.34
C THR A 123 7.15 11.63 -5.27
N LEU A 124 7.94 10.56 -5.26
CA LEU A 124 9.08 10.39 -4.35
C LEU A 124 10.37 10.51 -5.15
N ARG A 125 11.37 11.16 -4.57
CA ARG A 125 12.70 11.32 -5.18
C ARG A 125 13.79 11.03 -4.17
N GLY A 126 14.81 10.30 -4.60
CA GLY A 126 15.98 9.99 -3.78
C GLY A 126 16.83 8.91 -4.43
N SER A 127 18.09 8.80 -4.00
CA SER A 127 19.07 7.87 -4.58
C SER A 127 19.18 7.91 -6.12
N GLY A 128 18.97 9.09 -6.74
CA GLY A 128 18.98 9.25 -8.20
C GLY A 128 17.76 8.66 -8.93
N VAL A 129 16.73 8.24 -8.20
CA VAL A 129 15.49 7.66 -8.73
C VAL A 129 14.32 8.59 -8.44
N THR A 130 13.36 8.65 -9.37
CA THR A 130 12.05 9.26 -9.17
C THR A 130 10.98 8.20 -9.34
N VAL A 131 10.12 8.03 -8.33
CA VAL A 131 8.93 7.18 -8.39
C VAL A 131 7.69 8.08 -8.41
N GLU A 132 6.86 7.96 -9.44
CA GLU A 132 5.56 8.64 -9.51
C GLU A 132 4.45 7.59 -9.50
N MET A 133 3.47 7.77 -8.62
CA MET A 133 2.28 6.95 -8.53
C MET A 133 1.05 7.83 -8.75
N VAL A 134 0.17 7.42 -9.66
CA VAL A 134 -1.00 8.20 -10.06
C VAL A 134 -2.24 7.33 -10.06
N TRP A 135 -3.31 7.84 -9.45
CA TRP A 135 -4.66 7.27 -9.46
C TRP A 135 -5.60 8.28 -10.13
N ARG A 136 -6.52 7.80 -10.96
CA ARG A 136 -7.47 8.62 -11.74
C ARG A 136 -8.89 8.08 -11.67
N ASP A 137 -9.84 9.00 -11.79
CA ASP A 137 -11.28 8.75 -11.81
C ASP A 137 -11.77 8.01 -10.55
N MET A 138 -11.66 8.68 -9.39
CA MET A 138 -12.01 8.09 -8.10
C MET A 138 -13.52 7.86 -8.00
N GLY A 139 -13.88 6.68 -7.53
CA GLY A 139 -15.22 6.35 -7.07
C GLY A 139 -15.57 7.04 -5.75
N PRO A 140 -16.81 6.85 -5.26
CA PRO A 140 -17.24 7.36 -3.98
C PRO A 140 -16.43 6.74 -2.82
N PRO A 141 -16.27 7.44 -1.69
CA PRO A 141 -15.60 6.90 -0.52
C PRO A 141 -16.38 5.73 0.09
N LEU A 142 -15.64 4.73 0.56
CA LEU A 142 -16.13 3.52 1.19
C LEU A 142 -15.54 3.42 2.59
N PRO A 143 -16.35 3.52 3.67
CA PRO A 143 -15.84 3.26 5.01
C PRO A 143 -15.55 1.76 5.15
N VAL A 144 -14.36 1.43 5.65
CA VAL A 144 -13.92 0.06 5.85
C VAL A 144 -13.57 -0.14 7.33
N GLU A 145 -14.17 -1.16 7.92
CA GLU A 145 -13.86 -1.68 9.25
C GLU A 145 -13.66 -3.19 9.08
N VAL A 146 -12.47 -3.69 9.44
CA VAL A 146 -12.14 -5.11 9.37
C VAL A 146 -11.82 -5.64 10.74
N THR A 147 -12.40 -6.80 11.06
CA THR A 147 -12.08 -7.55 12.27
C THR A 147 -10.71 -8.23 12.13
N LYS A 148 -10.15 -8.67 13.26
CA LYS A 148 -8.91 -9.44 13.32
C LYS A 148 -8.89 -10.60 12.32
N GLU A 149 -9.94 -11.41 12.31
CA GLU A 149 -10.07 -12.63 11.50
C GLU A 149 -10.13 -12.33 10.01
N ASN A 150 -10.65 -11.16 9.63
CA ASN A 150 -10.83 -10.75 8.25
C ASN A 150 -9.67 -9.91 7.72
N SER A 151 -8.82 -9.38 8.60
CA SER A 151 -7.66 -8.59 8.23
C SER A 151 -6.61 -9.41 7.45
N ALA A 152 -5.76 -8.71 6.69
CA ALA A 152 -4.64 -9.32 5.98
C ALA A 152 -3.64 -9.99 6.94
N THR A 153 -3.44 -9.41 8.11
CA THR A 153 -2.46 -9.90 9.09
C THR A 153 -2.99 -11.04 9.97
N LYS A 154 -4.31 -11.26 10.00
CA LYS A 154 -5.01 -12.16 10.94
C LYS A 154 -4.75 -11.88 12.43
N ALA A 155 -4.18 -10.72 12.74
CA ALA A 155 -3.72 -10.35 14.07
C ALA A 155 -4.17 -8.95 14.52
N HIS A 156 -4.69 -8.14 13.60
CA HIS A 156 -5.05 -6.75 13.85
C HIS A 156 -6.43 -6.45 13.29
N GLU A 157 -7.14 -5.54 13.94
CA GLU A 157 -8.27 -4.84 13.35
C GLU A 157 -7.77 -3.67 12.50
N MET A 158 -8.59 -3.21 11.54
CA MET A 158 -8.25 -2.01 10.77
C MET A 158 -9.49 -1.15 10.46
N TYR A 159 -9.27 0.17 10.48
CA TYR A 159 -10.21 1.20 10.04
C TYR A 159 -9.61 1.99 8.89
N SER A 160 -10.39 2.32 7.87
CA SER A 160 -9.93 3.14 6.76
C SER A 160 -11.09 3.71 5.93
N VAL A 161 -10.81 4.72 5.11
CA VAL A 161 -11.71 5.17 4.04
C VAL A 161 -11.06 4.83 2.71
N PHE A 162 -11.72 3.97 1.94
CA PHE A 162 -11.24 3.54 0.63
C PHE A 162 -11.87 4.37 -0.49
N LEU A 163 -11.10 4.69 -1.52
CA LEU A 163 -11.61 5.21 -2.78
C LEU A 163 -11.08 4.33 -3.90
N GLU A 164 -11.96 3.78 -4.71
CA GLU A 164 -11.58 2.95 -5.86
C GLU A 164 -11.15 3.84 -7.03
N ALA A 165 -10.05 3.50 -7.70
CA ALA A 165 -9.58 4.19 -8.89
C ALA A 165 -9.94 3.40 -10.15
N LYS A 166 -10.48 4.03 -11.20
CA LYS A 166 -10.72 3.32 -12.47
C LYS A 166 -9.47 3.19 -13.32
N ALA A 167 -8.50 4.07 -13.14
CA ALA A 167 -7.22 4.01 -13.82
C ALA A 167 -6.08 4.37 -12.85
N ALA A 168 -4.92 3.76 -13.06
CA ALA A 168 -3.73 4.04 -12.27
C ALA A 168 -2.47 3.78 -13.10
N GLU A 169 -1.36 4.37 -12.66
CA GLU A 169 -0.06 4.25 -13.31
C GLU A 169 1.06 4.39 -12.28
N VAL A 170 2.12 3.60 -12.45
CA VAL A 170 3.38 3.73 -11.71
C VAL A 170 4.48 4.03 -12.71
N ARG A 171 5.31 5.04 -12.44
CA ARG A 171 6.48 5.40 -13.25
C ARG A 171 7.74 5.38 -12.41
N ILE A 172 8.82 4.86 -12.98
CA ILE A 172 10.18 4.98 -12.44
C ILE A 172 11.01 5.75 -13.46
N ASN A 173 11.59 6.88 -13.05
CA ASN A 173 12.36 7.78 -13.92
C ASN A 173 11.61 8.20 -15.20
N GLY A 174 10.28 8.37 -15.09
CA GLY A 174 9.41 8.75 -16.20
C GLY A 174 8.91 7.56 -17.05
N THR A 175 9.54 6.40 -16.96
CA THR A 175 9.11 5.17 -17.65
C THR A 175 7.97 4.51 -16.91
N ALA A 176 6.83 4.34 -17.59
CA ALA A 176 5.66 3.64 -17.04
C ALA A 176 5.92 2.14 -16.90
N LEU A 177 5.49 1.58 -15.78
CA LEU A 177 5.48 0.13 -15.54
C LEU A 177 4.30 -0.53 -16.24
N PRO A 178 4.41 -1.82 -16.62
CA PRO A 178 3.41 -2.48 -17.43
C PRO A 178 2.11 -2.78 -16.68
N GLY A 179 1.04 -2.87 -17.48
CA GLY A 179 -0.27 -3.35 -17.07
C GLY A 179 -1.29 -2.23 -16.91
N GLN A 180 -2.52 -2.64 -16.62
CA GLN A 180 -3.67 -1.79 -16.39
C GLN A 180 -4.43 -2.24 -15.15
N VAL A 181 -5.26 -1.35 -14.62
CA VAL A 181 -6.19 -1.67 -13.53
C VAL A 181 -7.15 -2.76 -13.99
N ALA A 182 -7.46 -3.68 -13.09
CA ALA A 182 -8.40 -4.77 -13.31
C ALA A 182 -9.37 -4.86 -12.13
N ASP A 183 -10.29 -5.81 -12.21
CA ASP A 183 -11.21 -6.13 -11.13
C ASP A 183 -10.65 -7.23 -10.22
N ARG A 184 -11.02 -7.17 -8.94
CA ARG A 184 -10.76 -8.21 -7.95
C ARG A 184 -11.94 -8.40 -7.02
N GLN A 185 -12.06 -9.57 -6.40
CA GLN A 185 -12.97 -9.76 -5.27
C GLN A 185 -12.30 -9.29 -3.98
N PHE A 186 -12.93 -8.35 -3.29
CA PHE A 186 -12.46 -7.84 -2.01
C PHE A 186 -13.66 -7.43 -1.15
N PHE A 187 -13.68 -7.83 0.12
CA PHE A 187 -14.84 -7.66 1.02
C PHE A 187 -16.18 -8.14 0.45
N GLY A 188 -16.19 -9.29 -0.25
CA GLY A 188 -17.41 -9.89 -0.79
C GLY A 188 -18.05 -9.10 -1.94
N ARG A 189 -17.31 -8.17 -2.55
CA ARG A 189 -17.73 -7.39 -3.72
C ARG A 189 -16.62 -7.29 -4.74
N THR A 190 -17.00 -7.00 -5.98
CA THR A 190 -16.04 -6.58 -7.00
C THR A 190 -15.50 -5.21 -6.65
N MET A 191 -14.18 -5.07 -6.67
CA MET A 191 -13.46 -3.82 -6.47
C MET A 191 -12.32 -3.66 -7.47
N SER A 192 -11.93 -2.43 -7.71
CA SER A 192 -10.71 -2.09 -8.45
C SER A 192 -9.44 -2.63 -7.77
N THR A 193 -8.46 -3.00 -8.59
CA THR A 193 -7.09 -3.32 -8.16
C THR A 193 -6.24 -2.07 -7.88
N ALA A 194 -6.77 -0.87 -8.10
CA ALA A 194 -6.17 0.40 -7.70
C ALA A 194 -7.10 1.17 -6.76
N PHE A 195 -6.56 1.64 -5.64
CA PHE A 195 -7.35 2.25 -4.59
C PHE A 195 -6.51 3.21 -3.75
N LEU A 196 -7.17 4.22 -3.19
CA LEU A 196 -6.64 5.02 -2.08
C LEU A 196 -7.17 4.41 -0.78
N ALA A 197 -6.33 4.35 0.26
CA ALA A 197 -6.72 3.96 1.61
C ALA A 197 -6.28 5.07 2.57
N PHE A 198 -7.22 5.92 2.96
CA PHE A 198 -6.96 7.06 3.83
C PHE A 198 -7.26 6.73 5.29
N SER A 199 -6.48 7.34 6.18
CA SER A 199 -6.57 7.13 7.63
C SER A 199 -6.54 5.65 8.01
N GLU A 200 -5.82 4.83 7.25
CA GLU A 200 -5.64 3.41 7.53
C GLU A 200 -4.97 3.28 8.89
N THR A 201 -5.71 2.71 9.84
CA THR A 201 -5.31 2.59 11.23
C THR A 201 -5.39 1.14 11.64
N TRP A 202 -4.27 0.59 12.08
CA TRP A 202 -4.13 -0.81 12.47
C TRP A 202 -4.06 -0.93 13.99
N VAL A 203 -4.91 -1.78 14.54
CA VAL A 203 -5.12 -1.92 15.98
C VAL A 203 -4.88 -3.36 16.41
N THR A 204 -3.96 -3.58 17.35
CA THR A 204 -3.89 -4.84 18.08
C THR A 204 -5.07 -4.89 19.06
N PRO A 205 -5.94 -5.92 19.00
CA PRO A 205 -7.05 -6.08 19.93
C PRO A 205 -6.60 -6.11 21.40
N GLN A 206 -7.45 -5.60 22.31
CA GLN A 206 -7.10 -5.44 23.73
C GLN A 206 -6.65 -6.75 24.39
N GLU A 207 -7.35 -7.85 24.11
CA GLU A 207 -7.04 -9.19 24.62
C GLU A 207 -5.63 -9.68 24.24
N ASP A 208 -5.14 -9.31 23.06
CA ASP A 208 -3.79 -9.64 22.60
C ASP A 208 -2.74 -8.65 23.13
N ALA A 209 -3.15 -7.40 23.38
CA ALA A 209 -2.29 -6.35 23.88
C ALA A 209 -1.85 -6.57 25.33
N LEU A 210 -2.67 -7.25 26.14
CA LEU A 210 -2.39 -7.55 27.56
C LEU A 210 -1.47 -8.78 27.75
N CYS A 211 -1.25 -9.57 26.70
CA CYS A 211 -0.46 -10.80 26.73
C CYS A 211 1.01 -10.61 26.27
N ARG A 212 1.44 -9.37 26.00
CA ARG A 212 2.80 -9.01 25.55
C ARG A 212 3.40 -7.95 26.45
#